data_AF-A0A286XKE4-F1
#
_entry.id   AF-A0A286XKE4-F1
#
_cell.length_a   1.000
_cell.length_b   1.000
_cell.length_c   1.000
_cell.angle_alpha   90.00
_cell.angle_beta   90.00
_cell.angle_gamma   90.00
#
_symmetry.space_group_name_H-M   'P 1'
#
loop_
_entity.id
_entity.type
_entity.pdbx_description
1 polymer ?
#
loop_
_entity_poly.entity_id
_entity_poly.type
_entity_poly.pdbx_seq_one_letter_code
_entity_poly.pdbx_strand_id
1 'polypeptide(L)'
;WMSQTLPSLVGLNTTKLSAASGGTLDRSTGVLPTNPEESWQVYSSAQDSEGRCICTVVAPQQTMCSRDARTKQLRQLLEKVQNMSQSIEVLDRRTQRDLQYVEKMENQMRGLESRFKQVEESHKQHLARQFKG
;
A
#
# COMPACT_ATOMS: atom_id res chain seq x y z
N TRP A 1 2.85 -14.26 27.97
CA TRP A 1 1.42 -14.60 27.92
C TRP A 1 0.92 -14.64 29.35
N MET A 2 0.57 -13.48 29.91
CA MET A 2 -0.13 -13.41 31.19
C MET A 2 -1.51 -12.87 30.85
N SER A 3 -2.50 -13.76 30.88
CA SER A 3 -3.90 -13.39 30.74
C SER A 3 -4.32 -12.74 32.06
N GLN A 4 -4.29 -11.40 32.12
CA GLN A 4 -4.95 -10.68 33.21
C GLN A 4 -6.43 -10.58 32.85
N THR A 5 -7.24 -11.44 33.44
CA THR A 5 -8.69 -11.30 33.45
C THR A 5 -9.02 -10.03 34.22
N LEU A 6 -9.62 -9.03 33.55
CA LEU A 6 -10.11 -7.82 34.20
C LEU A 6 -11.12 -8.20 35.30
N PRO A 7 -11.03 -7.64 36.53
CA PRO A 7 -12.04 -7.87 37.55
C PRO A 7 -13.39 -7.36 37.05
N SER A 8 -14.45 -8.15 37.22
CA SER A 8 -15.81 -7.70 36.93
C SER A 8 -16.16 -6.55 37.88
N LEU A 9 -16.39 -5.36 37.33
CA LEU A 9 -16.91 -4.22 38.07
C LEU A 9 -18.38 -4.47 38.39
N VAL A 10 -18.63 -5.17 39.49
CA VAL A 10 -19.96 -5.32 40.08
C VAL A 10 -20.37 -3.97 40.64
N GLY A 11 -21.42 -3.34 40.09
CA GLY A 11 -22.01 -2.11 40.66
C GLY A 11 -22.42 -1.01 39.69
N LEU A 12 -22.36 -1.20 38.36
CA LEU A 12 -22.95 -0.26 37.41
C LEU A 12 -24.48 -0.46 37.35
N ASN A 13 -25.17 -0.01 38.39
CA ASN A 13 -26.60 0.25 38.27
C ASN A 13 -26.76 1.43 37.30
N THR A 14 -27.43 1.21 36.18
CA THR A 14 -27.55 2.14 35.04
C THR A 14 -28.48 3.30 35.39
N THR A 15 -28.08 4.16 36.31
CA THR A 15 -28.82 5.39 36.58
C THR A 15 -28.50 6.40 35.49
N LYS A 16 -29.32 6.42 34.42
CA LYS A 16 -29.46 7.60 33.56
C LYS A 16 -29.95 8.75 34.44
N LEU A 17 -29.02 9.56 34.95
CA LEU A 17 -29.35 10.80 35.63
C LEU A 17 -29.44 11.90 34.56
N SER A 18 -30.68 12.21 34.17
CA SER A 18 -31.01 13.40 33.40
C SER A 18 -30.62 14.63 34.20
N ALA A 19 -29.71 15.45 33.66
CA ALA A 19 -29.16 16.62 34.33
C ALA A 19 -30.22 17.70 34.53
N ALA A 20 -30.42 18.12 35.78
CA ALA A 20 -31.08 19.37 36.12
C ALA A 20 -30.00 20.47 36.30
N SER A 21 -30.21 21.58 35.61
CA SER A 21 -29.34 22.76 35.57
C SER A 21 -29.10 23.37 36.95
N GLY A 22 -27.84 23.60 37.30
CA GLY A 22 -27.45 24.37 38.48
C GLY A 22 -25.93 24.34 38.67
N GLY A 23 -25.28 25.48 38.45
CA GLY A 23 -23.83 25.60 38.41
C GLY A 23 -23.16 25.30 39.74
N THR A 24 -22.21 24.38 39.74
CA THR A 24 -20.95 24.47 40.50
C THR A 24 -19.95 23.54 39.80
N LEU A 25 -18.73 24.05 39.60
CA LEU A 25 -17.61 23.39 38.94
C LEU A 25 -17.12 22.22 39.80
N ASP A 26 -17.53 21.00 39.47
CA ASP A 26 -16.76 19.77 39.67
C ASP A 26 -17.62 18.60 39.22
N ARG A 27 -17.29 18.00 38.07
CA ARG A 27 -17.64 16.62 37.65
C ARG A 27 -17.30 16.51 36.17
N SER A 28 -16.09 16.03 35.86
CA SER A 28 -15.75 15.51 34.53
C SER A 28 -16.70 14.36 34.18
N THR A 29 -17.85 14.74 33.66
CA THR A 29 -18.94 13.87 33.23
C THR A 29 -18.65 13.51 31.79
N GLY A 30 -18.33 12.25 31.55
CA GLY A 30 -18.50 11.58 30.26
C GLY A 30 -17.91 12.27 29.04
N VAL A 31 -16.58 12.38 28.95
CA VAL A 31 -15.93 12.43 27.63
C VAL A 31 -15.51 11.01 27.32
N LEU A 32 -16.36 10.25 26.61
CA LEU A 32 -15.88 9.05 25.93
C LEU A 32 -14.96 9.53 24.80
N PRO A 33 -13.67 9.18 24.78
CA PRO A 33 -12.83 9.51 23.64
C PRO A 33 -13.40 8.83 22.40
N THR A 34 -13.61 9.58 21.33
CA THR A 34 -14.17 9.13 20.04
C THR A 34 -13.33 8.02 19.38
N ASN A 35 -12.15 7.68 19.92
CA ASN A 35 -11.29 6.62 19.44
C ASN A 35 -10.50 5.94 20.58
N PRO A 36 -10.82 4.68 20.95
CA PRO A 36 -10.11 3.94 22.00
C PRO A 36 -8.72 3.45 21.61
N GLU A 37 -8.36 3.46 20.32
CA GLU A 37 -7.10 2.91 19.82
C GLU A 37 -5.95 3.93 19.89
N GLU A 38 -6.25 5.23 19.99
CA GLU A 38 -5.27 6.32 19.80
C GLU A 38 -5.09 7.24 21.03
N SER A 39 -5.94 7.11 22.06
CA SER A 39 -5.97 8.02 23.21
C SER A 39 -5.97 7.31 24.56
N TRP A 40 -5.37 7.94 25.58
CA TRP A 40 -5.38 7.43 26.95
C TRP A 40 -6.79 7.50 27.52
N GLN A 41 -7.24 6.41 28.13
CA GLN A 41 -8.56 6.37 28.78
C GLN A 41 -8.38 6.35 30.29
N VAL A 42 -9.11 7.23 30.98
CA VAL A 42 -9.08 7.32 32.45
C VAL A 42 -10.48 7.04 32.97
N TYR A 43 -10.61 5.99 33.77
CA TYR A 43 -11.85 5.63 34.44
C TYR A 43 -11.67 5.86 35.95
N SER A 44 -12.51 6.70 36.57
CA SER A 44 -12.52 6.90 38.02
C SER A 44 -13.73 6.22 38.62
N SER A 45 -13.54 5.50 39.72
CA SER A 45 -14.64 4.99 40.54
C SER A 45 -15.29 6.10 41.37
N ALA A 46 -16.48 5.83 41.89
CA ALA A 46 -17.05 6.61 42.98
C ALA A 46 -16.14 6.55 44.22
N GLN A 47 -16.19 7.61 45.02
CA GLN A 47 -15.36 7.80 46.21
C GLN A 47 -15.94 6.97 47.37
N ASP A 48 -15.10 6.20 48.08
CA ASP A 48 -15.53 5.46 49.27
C ASP A 48 -15.80 6.41 50.46
N SER A 49 -16.38 5.91 51.55
CA SER A 49 -16.69 6.71 52.75
C SER A 49 -15.47 7.33 53.43
N GLU A 50 -14.26 6.95 53.02
CA GLU A 50 -12.99 7.48 53.50
C GLU A 50 -12.35 8.47 52.51
N GLY A 51 -13.07 8.85 51.44
CA GLY A 51 -12.63 9.87 50.49
C GLY A 51 -11.70 9.34 49.38
N ARG A 52 -11.49 8.03 49.27
CA ARG A 52 -10.54 7.47 48.29
C ARG A 52 -11.24 7.12 46.98
N CYS A 53 -10.69 7.64 45.88
CA CYS A 53 -11.08 7.25 44.52
C CYS A 53 -10.04 6.29 43.94
N ILE A 54 -10.50 5.29 43.19
CA ILE A 54 -9.63 4.44 42.38
C ILE A 54 -9.74 4.92 40.93
N CYS A 55 -8.60 5.33 40.37
CA CYS A 55 -8.48 5.71 38.96
C CYS A 55 -7.74 4.61 38.19
N THR A 56 -8.40 4.00 37.21
CA THR A 56 -7.79 3.05 36.28
C THR A 56 -7.46 3.75 34.98
N VAL A 57 -6.19 3.72 34.58
CA VAL A 57 -5.72 4.23 33.29
C VAL A 57 -5.49 3.08 32.31
N VAL A 58 -6.06 3.18 31.11
CA VAL A 58 -5.83 2.23 30.02
C VAL A 58 -4.98 2.91 28.97
N ALA A 59 -3.80 2.34 28.70
CA ALA A 59 -2.93 2.80 27.63
C ALA A 59 -3.59 2.52 26.27
N PRO A 60 -3.46 3.42 25.28
CA PRO A 60 -3.89 3.14 23.92
C PRO A 60 -3.27 1.83 23.44
N GLN A 61 -4.02 1.03 22.68
CA GLN A 61 -3.50 -0.15 22.01
C GLN A 61 -2.41 0.29 21.04
N GLN A 62 -1.17 0.33 21.53
CA GLN A 62 -0.05 0.62 20.67
C GLN A 62 0.08 -0.57 19.74
N THR A 63 -0.38 -0.44 18.49
CA THR A 63 0.08 -1.36 17.44
C THR A 63 1.59 -1.14 17.32
N MET A 64 2.35 -1.90 18.10
CA MET A 64 3.81 -1.76 18.28
C MET A 64 4.53 -1.75 16.92
N CYS A 65 3.94 -2.39 15.90
CA CYS A 65 4.46 -2.45 14.55
C CYS A 65 4.33 -1.14 13.74
N SER A 66 3.37 -0.25 13.99
CA SER A 66 3.20 0.91 13.08
C SER A 66 4.25 2.02 13.30
N ARG A 67 4.82 2.12 14.50
CA ARG A 67 5.84 3.13 14.85
C ARG A 67 7.27 2.64 14.74
N ASP A 68 7.49 1.33 14.62
CA ASP A 68 8.82 0.73 14.49
C ASP A 68 9.49 1.19 13.18
N ALA A 69 10.71 1.72 13.29
CA ALA A 69 11.49 2.18 12.15
C ALA A 69 11.70 1.04 11.14
N ARG A 70 11.87 -0.19 11.64
CA ARG A 70 12.00 -1.38 10.80
C ARG A 70 10.73 -1.65 9.99
N THR A 71 9.54 -1.49 10.58
CA THR A 71 8.29 -1.67 9.84
C THR A 71 8.08 -0.58 8.79
N LYS A 72 8.49 0.67 9.06
CA LYS A 72 8.47 1.73 8.04
C LYS A 72 9.42 1.42 6.88
N GLN A 73 10.63 0.95 7.17
CA GLN A 73 11.59 0.53 6.14
C GLN A 73 11.04 -0.63 5.30
N LEU A 74 10.40 -1.62 5.92
CA LEU A 74 9.77 -2.74 5.20
C LEU A 74 8.64 -2.27 4.29
N ARG A 75 7.76 -1.37 4.75
CA ARG A 75 6.70 -0.80 3.90
C ARG A 75 7.26 -0.06 2.69
N GLN A 76 8.29 0.77 2.90
CA GLN A 76 8.96 1.47 1.79
C GLN A 76 9.63 0.51 0.82
N LEU A 77 10.23 -0.58 1.31
CA LEU A 77 10.84 -1.59 0.45
C LEU A 77 9.78 -2.32 -0.38
N LEU A 78 8.66 -2.71 0.24
CA LEU A 78 7.55 -3.35 -0.46
C LEU A 78 6.98 -2.45 -1.56
N GLU A 79 6.79 -1.17 -1.28
CA GLU A 79 6.35 -0.20 -2.28
C GLU A 79 7.35 -0.05 -3.44
N LYS A 80 8.66 0.02 -3.15
CA LYS A 80 9.70 0.05 -4.18
C LYS A 80 9.70 -1.20 -5.04
N VAL A 81 9.60 -2.38 -4.43
CA VAL A 81 9.53 -3.66 -5.15
C VAL A 81 8.30 -3.68 -6.04
N GLN A 82 7.14 -3.28 -5.53
CA GLN A 82 5.91 -3.21 -6.31
C GLN A 82 6.05 -2.25 -7.51
N ASN A 83 6.61 -1.06 -7.32
CA ASN A 83 6.85 -0.08 -8.39
C ASN A 83 7.82 -0.63 -9.45
N MET A 84 8.87 -1.35 -9.02
CA MET A 84 9.79 -2.02 -9.94
C MET A 84 9.11 -3.14 -10.72
N SER A 85 8.28 -3.97 -10.07
CA SER A 85 7.52 -5.03 -10.75
C SER A 85 6.64 -4.45 -11.85
N GLN A 86 5.90 -3.37 -11.58
CA GLN A 86 5.09 -2.69 -12.60
C GLN A 86 5.94 -2.11 -13.73
N SER A 87 7.10 -1.53 -13.41
CA SER A 87 8.03 -0.99 -14.41
C SER A 87 8.58 -2.09 -15.32
N ILE A 88 8.86 -3.27 -14.77
CA ILE A 88 9.31 -4.45 -15.53
C ILE A 88 8.22 -4.94 -16.47
N GLU A 89 6.96 -5.02 -16.02
CA GLU A 89 5.85 -5.42 -16.89
C GLU A 89 5.65 -4.47 -18.08
N VAL A 90 5.78 -3.16 -17.84
CA VAL A 90 5.71 -2.15 -18.91
C VAL A 90 6.89 -2.30 -19.87
N LEU A 91 8.09 -2.53 -19.34
CA LEU A 91 9.30 -2.75 -20.13
C LEU A 91 9.20 -4.01 -20.99
N ASP A 92 8.66 -5.10 -20.44
CA ASP A 92 8.44 -6.36 -21.15
C ASP A 92 7.49 -6.19 -22.34
N ARG A 93 6.33 -5.55 -22.12
CA ARG A 93 5.38 -5.22 -23.20
C ARG A 93 6.00 -4.37 -24.30
N ARG A 94 6.86 -3.41 -23.92
CA ARG A 94 7.58 -2.57 -24.89
C ARG A 94 8.59 -3.40 -25.67
N THR A 95 9.38 -4.21 -24.98
CA THR A 95 10.41 -5.06 -25.57
C THR A 95 9.79 -6.04 -26.56
N GLN A 96 8.67 -6.65 -26.22
CA GLN A 96 7.94 -7.55 -27.12
C GLN A 96 7.48 -6.83 -28.41
N ARG A 97 7.03 -5.59 -28.31
CA ARG A 97 6.63 -4.78 -29.48
C ARG A 97 7.84 -4.39 -30.33
N ASP A 98 8.94 -4.01 -29.68
CA ASP A 98 10.17 -3.62 -30.36
C ASP A 98 10.78 -4.82 -31.12
N LEU A 99 10.73 -6.02 -30.52
CA LEU A 99 11.14 -7.26 -31.19
C LEU A 99 10.29 -7.55 -32.43
N GLN A 100 8.97 -7.43 -32.33
CA GLN A 100 8.08 -7.60 -33.50
C GLN A 100 8.37 -6.58 -34.61
N TYR A 101 8.75 -5.35 -34.23
CA TYR A 101 9.12 -4.32 -35.19
C TYR A 101 10.43 -4.68 -35.92
N VAL A 102 11.45 -5.12 -35.17
CA VAL A 102 12.73 -5.57 -35.73
C VAL A 102 12.53 -6.77 -36.66
N GLU A 103 11.73 -7.76 -36.27
CA GLU A 103 11.43 -8.94 -37.10
C GLU A 103 10.76 -8.57 -38.42
N LYS A 104 9.80 -7.64 -38.39
CA LYS A 104 9.16 -7.12 -39.62
C LYS A 104 10.17 -6.41 -40.52
N MET A 105 11.03 -5.58 -39.93
CA MET A 105 12.07 -4.87 -40.66
C MET A 105 13.07 -5.84 -41.31
N GLU A 106 13.46 -6.91 -40.60
CA GLU A 106 14.32 -7.95 -41.14
C GLU A 106 13.69 -8.61 -42.37
N ASN A 107 12.41 -8.98 -42.29
CA ASN A 107 11.69 -9.58 -43.42
C ASN A 107 11.62 -8.63 -44.62
N GLN A 108 11.40 -7.33 -44.39
CA GLN A 108 11.44 -6.33 -45.46
C GLN A 108 12.83 -6.22 -46.09
N MET A 109 13.89 -6.19 -45.29
CA MET A 109 15.27 -6.15 -45.79
C MET A 109 15.63 -7.38 -46.62
N ARG A 110 15.24 -8.59 -46.18
CA ARG A 110 15.42 -9.82 -46.97
C ARG A 110 14.68 -9.75 -48.31
N GLY A 111 13.47 -9.19 -48.32
CA GLY A 111 12.71 -8.94 -49.54
C GLY A 111 13.40 -7.96 -50.48
N LEU A 112 13.99 -6.88 -49.95
CA LEU A 112 14.77 -5.93 -50.74
C LEU A 112 16.03 -6.57 -51.31
N GLU A 113 16.77 -7.36 -50.52
CA GLU A 113 17.97 -8.06 -50.97
C GLU A 113 17.65 -9.02 -52.14
N SER A 114 16.55 -9.77 -52.05
CA SER A 114 16.11 -10.66 -53.12
C SER A 114 15.84 -9.91 -54.43
N ARG A 115 15.16 -8.75 -54.36
CA ARG A 115 14.89 -7.91 -55.53
C ARG A 115 16.17 -7.34 -56.14
N PHE A 116 17.13 -6.91 -55.31
CA PHE A 116 18.42 -6.45 -55.81
C PHE A 116 19.18 -7.55 -56.56
N LYS A 117 19.21 -8.77 -56.03
CA LYS A 117 19.82 -9.93 -56.74
C LYS A 117 19.13 -10.20 -58.07
N GLN A 118 17.81 -10.13 -58.13
CA GLN A 118 17.06 -10.31 -59.37
C GLN A 118 17.41 -9.23 -60.41
N VAL A 119 17.51 -7.97 -60.00
CA VAL A 119 17.90 -6.85 -60.88
C VAL A 119 19.34 -7.04 -61.39
N GLU A 120 20.26 -7.43 -60.50
CA GLU A 120 21.66 -7.68 -60.87
C GLU A 120 21.78 -8.81 -61.91
N GLU A 121 21.07 -9.91 -61.70
CA GLU A 121 21.07 -11.05 -62.62
C GLU A 121 20.43 -10.69 -63.97
N SER A 122 19.32 -9.95 -63.95
CA SER A 122 18.69 -9.44 -65.17
C SER A 122 19.64 -8.54 -65.97
N HIS A 123 20.37 -7.68 -65.27
CA HIS A 123 21.38 -6.82 -65.89
C HIS A 123 22.53 -7.61 -66.51
N LYS A 124 23.06 -8.64 -65.82
CA LYS A 124 24.10 -9.54 -66.37
C LYS A 124 23.61 -10.26 -67.62
N GLN A 125 22.39 -10.79 -67.61
CA GLN A 125 21.79 -11.45 -68.77
C GLN A 125 21.61 -10.49 -69.94
N HIS A 126 21.21 -9.24 -69.67
CA HIS A 126 21.07 -8.22 -70.71
C HIS A 126 22.42 -7.91 -71.38
N LEU A 127 23.47 -7.70 -70.58
CA LEU A 127 24.84 -7.48 -71.08
C LEU A 127 25.32 -8.67 -71.92
N ALA A 128 25.16 -9.89 -71.43
CA ALA A 128 25.59 -11.09 -72.14
C ALA A 128 24.91 -11.27 -73.52
N ARG A 129 23.70 -10.77 -73.69
CA ARG A 129 22.99 -10.76 -74.99
C ARG A 129 23.52 -9.67 -75.92
N GLN A 130 23.88 -8.50 -75.41
CA GLN A 130 24.43 -7.41 -76.23
C GLN A 130 25.79 -7.76 -76.87
N PHE A 131 26.62 -8.57 -76.21
CA PHE A 131 27.92 -9.01 -76.76
C PHE A 131 27.84 -10.23 -77.69
N LYS A 132 26.65 -10.80 -77.94
CA LYS A 132 26.44 -11.91 -78.89
C LYS A 132 25.84 -11.48 -80.24
N GLY A 133 25.75 -10.17 -80.50
CA GLY A 133 25.26 -9.59 -81.75
C GLY A 133 26.39 -9.24 -82.72
#